data_AF-A0A353QGT6-F1
#
_entry.id   AF-A0A353QGT6-F1
#
_cell.length_a   1.000
_cell.length_b   1.000
_cell.length_c   1.000
_cell.angle_alpha   90.00
_cell.angle_beta   90.00
_cell.angle_gamma   90.00
#
_symmetry.space_group_name_H-M   'P 1'
#
loop_
_entity.id
_entity.type
_entity.pdbx_description
1 polymer ?
#
loop_
_entity_poly.entity_id
_entity_poly.type
_entity_poly.pdbx_seq_one_letter_code
_entity_poly.pdbx_strand_id
1 'polypeptide(L)'
;MAEGCVLPVGPTLHMILAEYGELFFGRGLPAFLLVIFLTAWIISRNRILERQMIGLNRKSLLAEVLESLAAGSLGGFLGTLIFIFLGISVDLTSSAIAALWAIVVILIMIDLRFACVSYAGGIVALLHLLIGWPDVNVAGLMAMVAVLHGVEAMLIMFSGGRGAIPVYLKNPENEKLIGGFTLHKIWPIAAVIIMGQRSAGPGLLAAPGWWPLIKSDSVPVPGNALTYMMLPLMVVLAYSDLTITMRPGT
;
A
#
# COMPACT_ATOMS: atom_id res chain seq x y z
N MET A 1 -37.38 11.91 5.90
CA MET A 1 -37.11 10.46 5.97
C MET A 1 -36.37 10.08 4.70
N ALA A 2 -35.03 9.99 4.75
CA ALA A 2 -34.23 9.59 3.60
C ALA A 2 -34.19 8.06 3.57
N GLU A 3 -35.10 7.46 2.80
CA GLU A 3 -35.09 6.03 2.54
C GLU A 3 -33.80 5.64 1.80
N GLY A 4 -33.03 4.74 2.40
CA GLY A 4 -32.41 3.58 1.74
C GLY A 4 -31.70 3.76 0.41
N CYS A 5 -31.14 4.92 0.06
CA CYS A 5 -30.43 5.07 -1.20
C CYS A 5 -29.13 4.24 -1.15
N VAL A 6 -29.09 3.10 -1.83
CA VAL A 6 -27.89 2.26 -1.97
C VAL A 6 -26.92 2.98 -2.91
N LEU A 7 -25.62 2.91 -2.60
CA LEU A 7 -24.58 3.41 -3.51
C LEU A 7 -24.80 2.85 -4.92
N PRO A 8 -24.88 3.70 -5.96
CA PRO A 8 -25.12 3.21 -7.31
C PRO A 8 -23.89 2.46 -7.82
N VAL A 9 -23.92 1.13 -7.69
CA VAL A 9 -22.76 0.25 -7.95
C VAL A 9 -22.21 0.41 -9.37
N GLY A 10 -23.08 0.41 -10.38
CA GLY A 10 -22.68 0.54 -11.79
C GLY A 10 -21.90 1.84 -12.06
N PRO A 11 -22.49 3.02 -11.82
CA PRO A 11 -21.78 4.31 -11.97
C PRO A 11 -20.50 4.39 -11.14
N THR A 12 -20.50 3.86 -9.91
CA THR A 12 -19.32 3.84 -9.04
C THR A 12 -18.18 3.02 -9.66
N LEU A 13 -18.47 1.84 -10.20
CA LEU A 13 -17.48 1.01 -10.89
C LEU A 13 -16.93 1.71 -12.15
N HIS A 14 -17.79 2.40 -12.91
CA HIS A 14 -17.31 3.18 -14.05
C HIS A 14 -16.34 4.29 -13.65
N MET A 15 -16.60 4.99 -12.54
CA MET A 15 -15.70 6.02 -12.02
C MET A 15 -14.38 5.42 -11.53
N ILE A 16 -14.42 4.29 -10.85
CA ILE A 16 -13.20 3.56 -10.45
C ILE A 16 -12.37 3.22 -11.68
N LEU A 17 -12.98 2.62 -12.70
CA LEU A 17 -12.28 2.25 -13.94
C LEU A 17 -11.72 3.46 -14.68
N ALA A 18 -12.43 4.60 -14.66
CA ALA A 18 -11.92 5.86 -15.21
C ALA A 18 -10.68 6.35 -14.45
N GLU A 19 -10.68 6.31 -13.11
CA GLU A 19 -9.51 6.69 -12.30
C GLU A 19 -8.32 5.75 -12.48
N TYR A 20 -8.56 4.45 -12.71
CA TYR A 20 -7.50 3.53 -13.13
C TYR A 20 -6.95 3.89 -14.52
N GLY A 21 -7.81 4.31 -15.45
CA GLY A 21 -7.38 4.84 -16.75
C GLY A 21 -6.48 6.06 -16.59
N GLU A 22 -6.88 7.02 -15.76
CA GLU A 22 -6.08 8.21 -15.41
C GLU A 22 -4.77 7.85 -14.71
N LEU A 23 -4.76 6.80 -13.89
CA LEU A 23 -3.57 6.31 -13.20
C LEU A 23 -2.54 5.72 -14.17
N PHE A 24 -2.97 4.88 -15.10
CA PHE A 24 -2.06 4.17 -16.01
C PHE A 24 -1.70 4.97 -17.26
N PHE A 25 -2.59 5.84 -17.75
CA PHE A 25 -2.44 6.51 -19.04
C PHE A 25 -2.55 8.03 -18.97
N GLY A 26 -3.11 8.59 -17.89
CA GLY A 26 -3.33 10.01 -17.72
C GLY A 26 -2.37 10.64 -16.71
N ARG A 27 -2.93 11.39 -15.77
CA ARG A 27 -2.18 12.15 -14.74
C ARG A 27 -1.26 11.29 -13.85
N GLY A 28 -1.58 10.01 -13.67
CA GLY A 28 -0.80 9.10 -12.82
C GLY A 28 0.38 8.43 -13.53
N LEU A 29 0.48 8.56 -14.86
CA LEU A 29 1.49 7.87 -15.67
C LEU A 29 2.93 8.10 -15.18
N PRO A 30 3.38 9.32 -14.79
CA PRO A 30 4.73 9.51 -14.29
C PRO A 30 5.02 8.71 -13.01
N ALA A 31 4.09 8.68 -12.07
CA ALA A 31 4.22 7.92 -10.83
C ALA A 31 4.19 6.41 -11.10
N PHE A 32 3.32 5.97 -12.01
CA PHE A 32 3.25 4.58 -12.45
C PHE A 32 4.57 4.09 -13.07
N LEU A 33 5.14 4.86 -13.99
CA LEU A 33 6.42 4.54 -14.62
C LEU A 33 7.57 4.51 -13.61
N LEU A 34 7.59 5.46 -12.67
CA LEU A 34 8.58 5.49 -11.58
C LEU A 34 8.49 4.22 -10.72
N VAL A 35 7.28 3.83 -10.32
CA VAL A 35 7.05 2.63 -9.49
C VAL A 35 7.41 1.35 -10.24
N ILE A 36 7.08 1.25 -11.53
CA ILE A 36 7.52 0.12 -12.37
C ILE A 36 9.05 0.08 -12.47
N PHE A 37 9.69 1.23 -12.69
CA PHE A 37 11.15 1.31 -12.75
C PHE A 37 11.79 0.83 -11.44
N LEU A 38 11.32 1.32 -10.30
CA LEU A 38 11.80 0.90 -8.97
C LEU A 38 11.57 -0.60 -8.74
N THR A 39 10.41 -1.11 -9.14
CA THR A 39 10.08 -2.55 -9.05
C THR A 39 11.04 -3.38 -9.90
N ALA A 40 11.27 -2.99 -11.15
CA ALA A 40 12.21 -3.66 -12.04
C ALA A 40 13.65 -3.60 -11.51
N TRP A 41 14.07 -2.47 -10.93
CA TRP A 41 15.37 -2.32 -10.30
C TRP A 41 15.53 -3.31 -9.14
N ILE A 42 14.57 -3.36 -8.21
CA ILE A 42 14.63 -4.24 -7.03
C ILE A 42 14.65 -5.70 -7.45
N ILE A 43 13.81 -6.09 -8.41
CA ILE A 43 13.81 -7.44 -8.99
C ILE A 43 15.15 -7.74 -9.66
N SER A 44 15.74 -6.79 -10.39
CA SER A 44 17.05 -7.00 -11.03
C SER A 44 18.16 -7.31 -10.02
N ARG A 45 18.15 -6.65 -8.85
CA ARG A 45 19.08 -6.97 -7.76
C ARG A 45 18.85 -8.38 -7.22
N ASN A 46 17.60 -8.77 -7.00
CA ASN A 46 17.29 -10.11 -6.50
C ASN A 46 17.72 -11.21 -7.49
N ARG A 47 17.63 -10.94 -8.81
CA ARG A 47 18.12 -11.85 -9.84
C ARG A 47 19.64 -12.00 -9.85
N ILE A 48 20.40 -10.96 -9.50
CA ILE A 48 21.85 -11.09 -9.31
C ILE A 48 22.16 -12.08 -8.18
N LEU A 49 21.45 -11.96 -7.04
CA LEU A 49 21.60 -12.90 -5.92
C LEU A 49 21.16 -14.32 -6.29
N GLU A 50 20.03 -14.45 -6.99
CA GLU A 50 19.54 -15.75 -7.47
C GLU A 50 20.59 -16.45 -8.37
N ARG A 51 21.16 -15.72 -9.32
CA ARG A 51 22.21 -16.25 -10.21
C ARG A 51 23.50 -16.59 -9.46
N GLN A 52 23.88 -15.83 -8.44
CA GLN A 52 25.05 -16.12 -7.62
C GLN A 52 24.90 -17.40 -6.80
N MET A 53 23.69 -17.67 -6.28
CA MET A 53 23.44 -18.81 -5.40
C MET A 53 23.03 -20.08 -6.16
N ILE A 54 22.22 -19.96 -7.22
CA ILE A 54 21.65 -21.09 -7.97
C ILE A 54 22.39 -21.30 -9.31
N GLY A 55 23.15 -20.32 -9.79
CA GLY A 55 23.84 -20.37 -11.09
C GLY A 55 22.98 -19.94 -12.28
N LEU A 56 21.68 -19.74 -12.09
CA LEU A 56 20.72 -19.34 -13.13
C LEU A 56 19.60 -18.45 -12.57
N ASN A 57 18.89 -17.76 -13.47
CA ASN A 57 17.65 -17.05 -13.13
C ASN A 57 16.45 -17.90 -13.52
N ARG A 58 15.52 -18.16 -12.61
CA ARG A 58 14.36 -19.05 -12.88
C ARG A 58 13.36 -18.44 -13.86
N LYS A 59 13.23 -17.11 -13.85
CA LYS A 59 12.33 -16.34 -14.72
C LYS A 59 13.07 -15.21 -15.44
N SER A 60 12.50 -14.72 -16.53
CA SER A 60 12.97 -13.49 -17.19
C SER A 60 12.56 -12.26 -16.36
N LEU A 61 13.29 -11.15 -16.50
CA LEU A 61 12.98 -9.90 -15.77
C LEU A 61 11.55 -9.46 -16.06
N LEU A 62 11.18 -9.48 -17.33
CA LEU A 62 9.86 -9.05 -17.80
C LEU A 62 8.76 -9.91 -17.17
N ALA A 63 8.92 -11.23 -17.16
CA ALA A 63 7.91 -12.12 -16.58
C ALA A 63 7.71 -11.85 -15.08
N GLU A 64 8.80 -11.63 -14.34
CA GLU A 64 8.72 -11.38 -12.89
C GLU A 64 8.14 -10.00 -12.56
N VAL A 65 8.50 -8.96 -13.33
CA VAL A 65 7.90 -7.63 -13.22
C VAL A 65 6.41 -7.66 -13.57
N LEU A 66 6.02 -8.35 -14.65
CA LEU A 66 4.62 -8.47 -15.06
C LEU A 66 3.79 -9.26 -14.04
N GLU A 67 4.33 -10.34 -13.48
CA GLU A 67 3.65 -11.10 -12.42
C GLU A 67 3.47 -10.25 -11.15
N SER A 68 4.50 -9.51 -10.75
CA SER A 68 4.45 -8.58 -9.63
C SER A 68 3.42 -7.47 -9.86
N LEU A 69 3.42 -6.86 -11.05
CA LEU A 69 2.49 -5.82 -11.44
C LEU A 69 1.05 -6.33 -11.54
N ALA A 70 0.84 -7.51 -12.12
CA ALA A 70 -0.49 -8.12 -12.22
C ALA A 70 -1.05 -8.44 -10.83
N ALA A 71 -0.25 -9.08 -9.97
CA ALA A 71 -0.65 -9.36 -8.60
C ALA A 71 -0.92 -8.07 -7.81
N GLY A 72 -0.04 -7.06 -7.91
CA GLY A 72 -0.19 -5.79 -7.22
C GLY A 72 -1.38 -4.95 -7.70
N SER A 73 -1.65 -4.95 -9.01
CA SER A 73 -2.84 -4.28 -9.58
C SER A 73 -4.14 -4.96 -9.15
N LEU A 74 -4.16 -6.30 -9.11
CA LEU A 74 -5.31 -7.06 -8.60
C LEU A 74 -5.52 -6.80 -7.11
N GLY A 75 -4.45 -6.81 -6.31
CA GLY A 75 -4.50 -6.49 -4.89
C GLY A 75 -4.98 -5.05 -4.63
N GLY A 76 -4.48 -4.08 -5.41
CA GLY A 76 -4.90 -2.69 -5.32
C GLY A 76 -6.35 -2.45 -5.76
N PHE A 77 -6.82 -3.18 -6.76
CA PHE A 77 -8.24 -3.17 -7.15
C PHE A 77 -9.13 -3.70 -6.03
N LEU A 78 -8.74 -4.82 -5.40
CA LEU A 78 -9.46 -5.33 -4.23
C LEU A 78 -9.45 -4.33 -3.06
N GLY A 79 -8.30 -3.71 -2.77
CA GLY A 79 -8.20 -2.63 -1.79
C GLY A 79 -9.12 -1.46 -2.11
N THR A 80 -9.19 -1.04 -3.37
CA THR A 80 -10.07 0.03 -3.87
C THR A 80 -11.54 -0.27 -3.63
N LEU A 81 -11.97 -1.50 -3.92
CA LEU A 81 -13.34 -1.93 -3.64
C LEU A 81 -13.64 -1.81 -2.13
N ILE A 82 -12.69 -2.20 -1.28
CA ILE A 82 -12.85 -2.06 0.18
C ILE A 82 -12.95 -0.58 0.57
N PHE A 83 -12.03 0.28 0.11
CA PHE A 83 -12.08 1.72 0.41
C PHE A 83 -13.41 2.35 0.00
N ILE A 84 -13.87 2.08 -1.22
CA ILE A 84 -15.02 2.77 -1.78
C ILE A 84 -16.33 2.20 -1.26
N PHE A 85 -16.51 0.88 -1.22
CA PHE A 85 -17.78 0.30 -0.79
C PHE A 85 -18.01 0.37 0.72
N LEU A 86 -16.95 0.25 1.54
CA LEU A 86 -17.08 0.54 2.97
C LEU A 86 -17.15 2.05 3.22
N GLY A 87 -16.67 2.88 2.30
CA GLY A 87 -16.60 4.32 2.49
C GLY A 87 -15.58 4.66 3.57
N ILE A 88 -14.32 4.40 3.25
CA ILE A 88 -13.19 4.74 4.11
C ILE A 88 -12.55 5.99 3.52
N SER A 89 -12.90 7.16 4.07
CA SER A 89 -12.25 8.42 3.72
C SER A 89 -10.89 8.53 4.39
N VAL A 90 -9.88 8.89 3.61
CA VAL A 90 -8.52 9.06 4.11
C VAL A 90 -8.04 10.46 3.83
N ASP A 91 -8.14 11.31 4.85
CA ASP A 91 -7.74 12.70 4.77
C ASP A 91 -6.28 12.84 5.18
N LEU A 92 -5.42 12.95 4.17
CA LEU A 92 -4.01 13.21 4.36
C LEU A 92 -3.74 14.68 4.07
N THR A 93 -3.70 15.49 5.13
CA THR A 93 -3.26 16.89 5.03
C THR A 93 -1.77 16.93 4.64
N SER A 94 -1.32 18.06 4.10
CA SER A 94 0.10 18.25 3.77
C SER A 94 1.02 18.05 4.98
N SER A 95 0.57 18.41 6.19
CA SER A 95 1.33 18.21 7.43
C SER A 95 1.37 16.72 7.82
N ALA A 96 0.27 15.99 7.66
CA ALA A 96 0.24 14.54 7.89
C ALA A 96 1.16 13.79 6.94
N ILE A 97 1.13 14.13 5.63
CA ILE A 97 2.03 13.54 4.63
C ILE A 97 3.49 13.83 4.99
N ALA A 98 3.83 15.07 5.31
CA ALA A 98 5.18 15.45 5.68
C ALA A 98 5.67 14.70 6.94
N ALA A 99 4.82 14.60 7.97
CA ALA A 99 5.14 13.88 9.20
C ALA A 99 5.30 12.37 8.96
N LEU A 100 4.41 11.74 8.18
CA LEU A 100 4.52 10.33 7.79
C LEU A 100 5.87 10.07 7.12
N TRP A 101 6.25 10.86 6.13
CA TRP A 101 7.53 10.72 5.43
C TRP A 101 8.72 10.95 6.35
N ALA A 102 8.68 11.99 7.19
CA ALA A 102 9.76 12.27 8.15
C ALA A 102 9.96 11.09 9.11
N ILE A 103 8.87 10.53 9.65
CA ILE A 103 8.93 9.39 10.56
C ILE A 103 9.41 8.13 9.85
N VAL A 104 8.94 7.85 8.62
CA VAL A 104 9.46 6.72 7.82
C VAL A 104 10.96 6.84 7.61
N VAL A 105 11.48 8.02 7.27
CA VAL A 105 12.92 8.24 7.07
C VAL A 105 13.69 7.97 8.36
N ILE A 106 13.23 8.51 9.50
CA ILE A 106 13.86 8.27 10.81
C ILE A 106 13.86 6.78 11.15
N LEU A 107 12.75 6.10 10.93
CA LEU A 107 12.61 4.68 11.20
C LEU A 107 13.54 3.81 10.34
N ILE A 108 13.66 4.14 9.05
CA ILE A 108 14.57 3.44 8.13
C ILE A 108 16.04 3.65 8.52
N MET A 109 16.40 4.80 9.11
CA MET A 109 17.76 5.02 9.64
C MET A 109 18.09 4.07 10.80
N ILE A 110 17.08 3.57 11.52
CA ILE A 110 17.26 2.58 12.59
C ILE A 110 17.34 1.18 11.97
N ASP A 111 16.33 0.79 11.19
CA ASP A 111 16.29 -0.48 10.46
C ASP A 111 15.26 -0.40 9.33
N LEU A 112 15.60 -0.94 8.17
CA LEU A 112 14.72 -0.96 7.00
C LEU A 112 13.38 -1.68 7.26
N ARG A 113 13.33 -2.60 8.24
CA ARG A 113 12.10 -3.29 8.68
C ARG A 113 11.00 -2.33 9.17
N PHE A 114 11.38 -1.13 9.62
CA PHE A 114 10.44 -0.13 10.14
C PHE A 114 9.86 0.80 9.05
N ALA A 115 10.15 0.53 7.78
CA ALA A 115 9.58 1.28 6.65
C ALA A 115 8.06 1.08 6.50
N CYS A 116 7.47 0.08 7.16
CA CYS A 116 6.05 -0.23 7.01
C CYS A 116 5.16 0.92 7.52
N VAL A 117 4.08 1.18 6.77
CA VAL A 117 3.11 2.25 7.04
C VAL A 117 2.42 2.06 8.40
N SER A 118 2.36 0.85 8.96
CA SER A 118 1.82 0.62 10.31
C SER A 118 2.64 1.30 11.41
N TYR A 119 3.97 1.30 11.32
CA TYR A 119 4.82 1.97 12.30
C TYR A 119 4.68 3.49 12.20
N ALA A 120 4.94 4.04 11.01
CA ALA A 120 4.87 5.49 10.82
C ALA A 120 3.45 6.02 11.03
N GLY A 121 2.44 5.33 10.50
CA GLY A 121 1.03 5.69 10.69
C GLY A 121 0.59 5.62 12.14
N GLY A 122 1.03 4.59 12.88
CA GLY A 122 0.75 4.47 14.31
C GLY A 122 1.38 5.60 15.12
N ILE A 123 2.65 5.93 14.85
CA ILE A 123 3.33 7.06 15.52
C ILE A 123 2.63 8.38 15.18
N VAL A 124 2.31 8.63 13.91
CA VAL A 124 1.57 9.84 13.49
C VAL A 124 0.22 9.95 14.19
N ALA A 125 -0.53 8.86 14.26
CA ALA A 125 -1.80 8.81 14.98
C ALA A 125 -1.62 9.14 16.48
N LEU A 126 -0.61 8.56 17.13
CA LEU A 126 -0.31 8.84 18.53
C LEU A 126 0.08 10.30 18.76
N LEU A 127 0.91 10.88 17.89
CA LEU A 127 1.30 12.29 17.98
C LEU A 127 0.09 13.22 17.84
N HIS A 128 -0.81 12.92 16.90
CA HIS A 128 -2.07 13.66 16.76
C HIS A 128 -2.94 13.56 18.03
N LEU A 129 -3.10 12.37 18.60
CA LEU A 129 -3.91 12.19 19.81
C LEU A 129 -3.32 12.85 21.05
N LEU A 130 -1.99 12.91 21.17
CA LEU A 130 -1.31 13.46 22.35
C LEU A 130 -1.13 14.98 22.29
N ILE A 131 -0.79 15.51 21.12
CA ILE A 131 -0.33 16.91 20.96
C ILE A 131 -1.17 17.65 19.90
N GLY A 132 -2.07 16.97 19.18
CA GLY A 132 -2.90 17.59 18.13
C GLY A 132 -2.17 17.83 16.81
N TRP A 133 -0.94 17.31 16.66
CA TRP A 133 -0.12 17.49 15.46
C TRP A 133 0.59 16.19 15.07
N PRO A 134 0.67 15.83 13.78
CA PRO A 134 0.11 16.52 12.61
C PRO A 134 -1.42 16.39 12.54
N ASP A 135 -2.08 17.24 11.77
CA ASP A 135 -3.53 17.19 11.58
C ASP A 135 -3.92 16.02 10.67
N VAL A 136 -4.50 14.96 11.22
CA VAL A 136 -4.78 13.72 10.47
C VAL A 136 -6.04 13.04 10.99
N ASN A 137 -6.82 12.49 10.06
CA ASN A 137 -7.93 11.62 10.41
C ASN A 137 -7.38 10.26 10.87
N VAL A 138 -7.30 10.07 12.19
CA VAL A 138 -6.73 8.85 12.80
C VAL A 138 -7.49 7.60 12.36
N ALA A 139 -8.83 7.66 12.30
CA ALA A 139 -9.65 6.51 11.93
C ALA A 139 -9.39 6.07 10.48
N GLY A 140 -9.35 7.01 9.55
CA GLY A 140 -9.07 6.82 8.14
C GLY A 140 -7.64 6.34 7.90
N LEU A 141 -6.67 6.91 8.61
CA LEU A 141 -5.27 6.45 8.56
C LEU A 141 -5.14 5.00 9.04
N MET A 142 -5.75 4.64 10.17
CA MET A 142 -5.70 3.27 10.70
C MET A 142 -6.45 2.28 9.80
N ALA A 143 -7.59 2.70 9.22
CA ALA A 143 -8.31 1.89 8.25
C ALA A 143 -7.49 1.68 6.97
N MET A 144 -6.81 2.71 6.45
CA MET A 144 -5.87 2.58 5.33
C MET A 144 -4.77 1.56 5.64
N VAL A 145 -4.14 1.66 6.81
CA VAL A 145 -3.12 0.70 7.26
C VAL A 145 -3.67 -0.73 7.29
N ALA A 146 -4.87 -0.92 7.84
CA ALA A 146 -5.52 -2.22 7.93
C ALA A 146 -5.83 -2.81 6.55
N VAL A 147 -6.36 -2.01 5.62
CA VAL A 147 -6.65 -2.46 4.25
C VAL A 147 -5.36 -2.83 3.52
N LEU A 148 -4.31 -2.01 3.62
CA LEU A 148 -3.02 -2.28 2.98
C LEU A 148 -2.38 -3.58 3.51
N HIS A 149 -2.40 -3.83 4.82
CA HIS A 149 -1.91 -5.08 5.40
C HIS A 149 -2.79 -6.29 5.03
N GLY A 150 -4.10 -6.10 4.93
CA GLY A 150 -5.01 -7.15 4.45
C GLY A 150 -4.69 -7.56 3.02
N VAL A 151 -4.46 -6.57 2.14
CA VAL A 151 -4.01 -6.80 0.76
C VAL A 151 -2.64 -7.47 0.74
N GLU A 152 -1.69 -7.02 1.56
CA GLU A 152 -0.36 -7.63 1.67
C GLU A 152 -0.46 -9.11 2.08
N ALA A 153 -1.20 -9.42 3.15
CA ALA A 153 -1.39 -10.79 3.64
C ALA A 153 -1.99 -11.70 2.56
N MET A 154 -2.96 -11.20 1.80
CA MET A 154 -3.54 -11.91 0.66
C MET A 154 -2.50 -12.14 -0.45
N LEU A 155 -1.68 -11.15 -0.79
CA LEU A 155 -0.62 -11.28 -1.79
C LEU A 155 0.46 -12.29 -1.36
N ILE A 156 0.83 -12.29 -0.09
CA ILE A 156 1.75 -13.27 0.50
C ILE A 156 1.15 -14.68 0.41
N MET A 157 -0.13 -14.85 0.77
CA MET A 157 -0.80 -16.15 0.69
C MET A 157 -0.79 -16.73 -0.74
N PHE A 158 -1.00 -15.91 -1.77
CA PHE A 158 -1.07 -16.40 -3.15
C PHE A 158 0.27 -16.42 -3.89
N SER A 159 1.22 -15.57 -3.54
CA SER A 159 2.48 -15.39 -4.29
C SER A 159 3.75 -15.36 -3.44
N GLY A 160 3.62 -15.26 -2.11
CA GLY A 160 4.72 -15.15 -1.16
C GLY A 160 5.67 -16.35 -1.23
N GLY A 161 5.18 -17.58 -1.12
CA GLY A 161 6.05 -18.78 -1.08
C GLY A 161 6.86 -19.09 -2.35
N ARG A 162 6.69 -18.33 -3.45
CA ARG A 162 7.41 -18.57 -4.71
C ARG A 162 8.74 -17.82 -4.74
N GLY A 163 9.77 -18.40 -5.35
CA GLY A 163 11.01 -17.65 -5.62
C GLY A 163 11.97 -17.55 -4.44
N ALA A 164 11.88 -18.46 -3.46
CA ALA A 164 12.89 -18.60 -2.42
C ALA A 164 14.27 -18.86 -3.03
N ILE A 165 15.27 -18.13 -2.56
CA ILE A 165 16.67 -18.24 -3.00
C ILE A 165 17.45 -18.91 -1.87
N PRO A 166 18.12 -20.06 -2.12
CA PRO A 166 18.97 -20.68 -1.11
C PRO A 166 20.14 -19.74 -0.80
N VAL A 167 20.47 -19.60 0.47
CA VAL A 167 21.58 -18.77 0.95
C VAL A 167 22.38 -19.54 1.99
N TYR A 168 23.68 -19.24 2.07
CA TYR A 168 24.54 -19.72 3.13
C TYR A 168 24.96 -18.53 4.00
N LEU A 169 24.72 -18.66 5.30
CA LEU A 169 24.99 -17.64 6.31
C LEU A 169 26.03 -18.15 7.29
N LYS A 170 26.84 -17.26 7.87
CA LYS A 170 27.75 -17.61 8.95
C LYS A 170 27.02 -17.43 10.28
N ASN A 171 26.99 -18.46 11.12
CA ASN A 171 26.48 -18.33 12.48
C ASN A 171 27.38 -17.35 13.27
N PRO A 172 26.82 -16.29 13.88
CA PRO A 172 27.61 -15.33 14.67
C PRO A 172 28.34 -15.95 15.87
N GLU A 173 27.79 -17.00 16.48
CA GLU A 173 28.31 -17.56 17.74
C GLU A 173 29.40 -18.61 17.51
N ASN A 174 29.22 -19.49 16.53
CA ASN A 174 30.09 -20.64 16.31
C ASN A 174 30.83 -20.63 14.98
N GLU A 175 30.68 -19.55 14.20
CA GLU A 175 31.30 -19.33 12.90
C GLU A 175 31.01 -20.39 11.83
N LYS A 176 30.10 -21.33 12.07
CA LYS A 176 29.75 -22.38 11.11
C LYS A 176 28.82 -21.84 10.03
N LEU A 177 28.94 -22.44 8.85
CA LEU A 177 28.03 -22.18 7.75
C LEU A 177 26.66 -22.82 8.03
N ILE A 178 25.60 -22.03 7.97
CA ILE A 178 24.22 -22.42 8.09
C ILE A 178 23.53 -22.18 6.76
N GLY A 179 22.85 -23.20 6.24
CA GLY A 179 21.98 -23.06 5.08
C GLY A 179 20.63 -22.43 5.46
N GLY A 180 20.09 -21.63 4.56
CA GLY A 180 18.79 -21.01 4.71
C GLY A 180 18.17 -20.67 3.36
N PHE A 181 16.99 -20.05 3.41
CA PHE A 181 16.33 -19.48 2.24
C PHE A 181 15.94 -18.05 2.54
N THR A 182 16.36 -17.14 1.66
CA THR A 182 15.85 -15.77 1.64
C THR A 182 14.71 -15.67 0.65
N LEU A 183 13.70 -14.88 1.01
CA LEU A 183 12.53 -14.64 0.18
C LEU A 183 12.28 -13.14 0.12
N HIS A 184 12.21 -12.59 -1.09
CA HIS A 184 11.94 -11.17 -1.30
C HIS A 184 10.85 -11.02 -2.36
N LYS A 185 9.78 -10.32 -2.01
CA LYS A 185 8.67 -9.97 -2.89
C LYS A 185 8.41 -8.49 -2.85
N ILE A 186 7.99 -7.98 -3.99
CA ILE A 186 7.59 -6.60 -4.18
C ILE A 186 6.36 -6.62 -5.07
N TRP A 187 5.37 -5.79 -4.75
CA TRP A 187 4.13 -5.65 -5.50
C TRP A 187 3.82 -4.15 -5.63
N PRO A 188 3.89 -3.59 -6.85
CA PRO A 188 3.42 -2.24 -7.09
C PRO A 188 1.90 -2.24 -7.07
N ILE A 189 1.33 -1.61 -6.06
CA ILE A 189 -0.10 -1.50 -5.83
C ILE A 189 -0.62 -0.25 -6.53
N ALA A 190 -1.57 -0.46 -7.42
CA ALA A 190 -2.39 0.58 -8.03
C ALA A 190 -3.77 0.55 -7.37
N ALA A 191 -4.08 1.56 -6.56
CA ALA A 191 -5.36 1.67 -5.85
C ALA A 191 -6.04 3.01 -6.15
N VAL A 192 -7.33 3.10 -5.86
CA VAL A 192 -8.12 4.33 -5.84
C VAL A 192 -8.72 4.46 -4.44
N ILE A 193 -8.55 5.62 -3.83
CA ILE A 193 -9.03 5.94 -2.48
C ILE A 193 -10.03 7.10 -2.57
N ILE A 194 -10.76 7.34 -1.49
CA ILE A 194 -11.63 8.51 -1.37
C ILE A 194 -11.10 9.48 -0.32
N MET A 195 -11.26 10.77 -0.58
CA MET A 195 -10.88 11.85 0.32
C MET A 195 -11.96 12.92 0.32
N GLY A 196 -12.22 13.52 1.48
CA GLY A 196 -13.15 14.65 1.58
C GLY A 196 -12.59 15.91 0.92
N GLN A 197 -13.45 16.66 0.24
CA GLN A 197 -13.13 17.95 -0.37
C GLN A 197 -13.86 19.10 0.32
N ARG A 198 -13.12 20.19 0.54
CA ARG A 198 -13.65 21.39 1.20
C ARG A 198 -14.47 22.29 0.27
N SER A 199 -14.21 22.24 -1.03
CA SER A 199 -14.87 23.04 -2.06
C SER A 199 -15.95 22.24 -2.80
N ALA A 200 -17.05 22.92 -3.16
CA ALA A 200 -18.07 22.38 -4.05
C ALA A 200 -17.52 22.26 -5.48
N GLY A 201 -16.85 21.14 -5.77
CA GLY A 201 -16.72 20.60 -7.11
C GLY A 201 -17.91 19.69 -7.44
N PRO A 202 -18.01 19.15 -8.67
CA PRO A 202 -18.98 18.09 -8.95
C PRO A 202 -18.67 16.89 -8.05
N GLY A 203 -19.40 16.77 -6.93
CA GLY A 203 -19.32 15.63 -6.03
C GLY A 203 -19.87 14.40 -6.75
N LEU A 204 -19.01 13.42 -6.96
CA LEU A 204 -19.17 12.38 -7.98
C LEU A 204 -20.04 11.19 -7.56
N LEU A 205 -20.64 11.15 -6.37
CA LEU A 205 -21.48 10.03 -5.94
C LEU A 205 -22.69 10.52 -5.15
N ALA A 206 -23.89 10.13 -5.57
CA ALA A 206 -25.10 10.25 -4.76
C ALA A 206 -24.96 9.27 -3.58
N ALA A 207 -24.43 9.78 -2.48
CA ALA A 207 -24.07 8.98 -1.32
C ALA A 207 -25.30 8.68 -0.43
N PRO A 208 -25.50 7.43 0.02
CA PRO A 208 -26.40 7.11 1.12
C PRO A 208 -26.07 7.94 2.37
N GLY A 209 -27.05 8.14 3.26
CA GLY A 209 -26.80 8.78 4.56
C GLY A 209 -25.82 8.04 5.47
N TRP A 210 -25.57 6.73 5.25
CA TRP A 210 -24.59 5.94 5.98
C TRP A 210 -23.17 6.02 5.41
N TRP A 211 -23.02 6.47 4.16
CA TRP A 211 -21.74 6.48 3.46
C TRP A 211 -21.13 7.89 3.43
N PRO A 212 -19.83 8.03 3.68
CA PRO A 212 -18.86 6.99 4.07
C PRO A 212 -18.99 6.54 5.54
N LEU A 213 -18.60 5.29 5.82
CA LEU A 213 -18.55 4.73 7.18
C LEU A 213 -17.50 5.45 8.04
N ILE A 214 -16.31 5.67 7.48
CA ILE A 214 -15.27 6.50 8.07
C ILE A 214 -15.28 7.83 7.33
N LYS A 215 -15.82 8.84 8.01
CA LYS A 215 -16.04 10.18 7.46
C LYS A 215 -14.76 10.98 7.41
N SER A 216 -14.73 11.93 6.49
CA SER A 216 -13.70 12.96 6.46
C SER A 216 -13.89 13.95 7.60
N ASP A 217 -12.78 14.40 8.18
CA ASP A 217 -12.75 15.49 9.18
C ASP A 217 -12.67 16.87 8.51
N SER A 218 -12.67 16.91 7.17
CA SER A 218 -12.62 18.15 6.41
C SER A 218 -13.88 18.98 6.64
N VAL A 219 -13.69 20.22 7.09
CA VAL A 219 -14.79 21.17 7.25
C VAL A 219 -15.11 21.82 5.89
N PRO A 220 -16.33 21.63 5.34
CA PRO A 220 -16.72 22.27 4.10
C PRO A 220 -16.85 23.79 4.27
N VAL A 221 -16.73 24.53 3.17
CA VAL A 221 -17.00 25.98 3.15
C VAL A 221 -18.45 26.22 3.60
N PRO A 222 -18.75 27.24 4.44
CA PRO A 222 -20.11 27.53 4.87
C PRO A 222 -21.07 27.65 3.69
N GLY A 223 -22.19 26.90 3.76
CA GLY A 223 -23.19 26.84 2.70
C GLY A 223 -23.02 25.68 1.71
N ASN A 224 -21.90 24.94 1.77
CA ASN A 224 -21.66 23.76 0.92
C ASN A 224 -21.77 22.45 1.72
N ALA A 225 -22.21 21.40 1.05
CA ALA A 225 -22.11 20.04 1.56
C ALA A 225 -20.68 19.50 1.37
N LEU A 226 -20.22 18.65 2.29
CA LEU A 226 -18.98 17.91 2.15
C LEU A 226 -19.11 16.92 0.99
N THR A 227 -18.22 17.04 0.00
CA THR A 227 -18.15 16.13 -1.13
C THR A 227 -16.92 15.24 -1.03
N TYR A 228 -16.95 14.09 -1.70
CA TYR A 228 -15.82 13.17 -1.76
C TYR A 228 -15.32 13.08 -3.20
N MET A 229 -14.01 13.00 -3.36
CA MET A 229 -13.37 12.74 -4.65
C MET A 229 -12.61 11.41 -4.60
N MET A 230 -12.48 10.77 -5.75
CA MET A 230 -11.58 9.63 -5.91
C MET A 230 -10.17 10.11 -6.25
N LEU A 231 -9.15 9.51 -5.63
CA LEU A 231 -7.76 9.75 -5.96
C LEU A 231 -7.04 8.44 -6.24
N PRO A 232 -6.28 8.36 -7.34
CA PRO A 232 -5.39 7.25 -7.56
C PRO A 232 -4.23 7.32 -6.57
N LEU A 233 -3.85 6.16 -6.07
CA LEU A 233 -2.80 5.96 -5.09
C LEU A 233 -1.88 4.84 -5.59
N MET A 234 -0.64 5.21 -5.87
CA MET A 234 0.44 4.25 -6.15
C MET A 234 1.24 4.01 -4.87
N VAL A 235 1.33 2.75 -4.43
CA VAL A 235 2.13 2.34 -3.28
C VAL A 235 2.91 1.08 -3.65
N VAL A 236 4.03 0.84 -3.00
CA VAL A 236 4.78 -0.41 -3.13
C VAL A 236 4.64 -1.18 -1.84
N LEU A 237 4.09 -2.40 -1.92
CA LEU A 237 4.12 -3.36 -0.82
C LEU A 237 5.29 -4.32 -1.06
N ALA A 238 6.01 -4.67 0.00
CA ALA A 238 7.16 -5.55 -0.10
C ALA A 238 7.22 -6.50 1.10
N TYR A 239 7.50 -7.77 0.83
CA TYR A 239 7.68 -8.81 1.84
C TYR A 239 9.10 -9.35 1.77
N SER A 240 9.74 -9.51 2.92
CA SER A 240 11.07 -10.08 3.05
C SER A 240 11.12 -11.04 4.21
N ASP A 241 11.73 -12.21 4.02
CA ASP A 241 11.85 -13.22 5.06
C ASP A 241 13.13 -14.04 4.89
N LEU A 242 13.64 -14.56 6.00
CA LEU A 242 14.83 -15.40 6.05
C LEU A 242 14.56 -16.59 6.95
N THR A 243 14.62 -17.78 6.35
CA THR A 243 14.54 -19.04 7.09
C THR A 243 15.92 -19.65 7.18
N ILE A 244 16.29 -20.16 8.35
CA ILE A 244 17.60 -20.79 8.60
C ILE A 244 17.42 -22.20 9.13
N THR A 245 18.34 -23.09 8.78
CA THR A 245 18.36 -24.44 9.32
C THR A 245 18.94 -24.40 10.73
N MET A 246 18.15 -24.79 11.73
CA MET A 246 18.59 -24.87 13.12
C MET A 246 18.39 -26.28 13.66
N ARG A 247 19.29 -26.74 14.53
CA ARG A 247 19.06 -27.98 15.27
C ARG A 247 18.10 -27.68 16.42
N PRO A 248 17.14 -28.57 16.76
CA PRO A 248 16.32 -28.38 17.94
C PRO A 248 17.22 -28.27 19.19
N GLY A 249 17.07 -27.20 19.99
CA GLY A 249 17.69 -27.07 21.30
C GLY A 249 19.07 -26.40 21.38
N THR A 250 19.45 -25.56 20.41
CA THR A 250 20.57 -24.60 20.53
C THR A 250 20.04 -23.18 20.56
#